data_AF-A0A1T5ER80-F1
#
_entry.id   AF-A0A1T5ER80-F1
#
_cell.length_a   1.000
_cell.length_b   1.000
_cell.length_c   1.000
_cell.angle_alpha   90.00
_cell.angle_beta   90.00
_cell.angle_gamma   90.00
#
_symmetry.space_group_name_H-M   'P 1'
#
loop_
_entity.id
_entity.type
_entity.pdbx_description
1 polymer ?
#
loop_
_entity_poly.entity_id
_entity_poly.type
_entity_poly.pdbx_seq_one_letter_code
_entity_poly.pdbx_strand_id
1 'polypeptide(L)'
;MIQLLIATALIILNFILYAAFGSLVTGRLKDRPFSATVSVITGFFLYYLLFELVCVPIMLKWRPLSLLSEIWGVILAVVVIAAVVLNRKLLAVKVSETGKFLLSHKKFAVLSAVLVLAELIVIIHAYQFTLDAAFYVSTATTSLQTDMLNIYDPYTGMWQDHFEMRYFFATYPLNDAVMCRLTGVHPLLWTKTVMEAGTIILSNLIYYRIGKHLFREDYRKTFLFLVFCGFMNFFFTTIYTASAFLTTRTYEGKAILGNVVMPLIFLLYLKLIEDDRDKMLWLMIFMTATGSAVLSNSANMLVPTAVAVFSLPLAVIKRRFSVLIKAFICVLPCLLLVLMYVAYVRGMFVIYTYPR
;
A
#
# COMPACT_ATOMS: atom_id res chain seq x y z
N MET A 1 -24.46 12.93 -5.56
CA MET A 1 -23.99 13.61 -4.33
C MET A 1 -23.78 12.65 -3.16
N ILE A 2 -24.74 11.78 -2.80
CA ILE A 2 -24.59 10.83 -1.68
C ILE A 2 -23.41 9.86 -1.86
N GLN A 3 -23.24 9.27 -3.05
CA GLN A 3 -22.12 8.35 -3.32
C GLN A 3 -20.74 9.01 -3.16
N LEU A 4 -20.61 10.29 -3.54
CA LEU A 4 -19.35 11.04 -3.39
C LEU A 4 -19.04 11.30 -1.90
N LEU A 5 -20.05 11.60 -1.09
CA LEU A 5 -19.91 11.76 0.36
C LEU A 5 -19.48 10.44 1.01
N ILE A 6 -20.10 9.32 0.62
CA ILE A 6 -19.73 7.98 1.10
C ILE A 6 -18.28 7.67 0.71
N ALA A 7 -17.91 7.84 -0.55
CA ALA A 7 -16.54 7.61 -1.02
C ALA A 7 -15.53 8.47 -0.25
N THR A 8 -15.83 9.75 -0.04
CA THR A 8 -14.97 10.67 0.73
C THR A 8 -14.80 10.20 2.17
N ALA A 9 -15.88 9.79 2.84
CA ALA A 9 -15.83 9.27 4.20
C ALA A 9 -14.99 7.98 4.29
N LEU A 10 -15.09 7.09 3.30
CA LEU A 10 -14.32 5.85 3.24
C LEU A 10 -12.83 6.08 2.94
N ILE A 11 -12.51 7.07 2.10
CA ILE A 11 -11.11 7.50 1.90
C ILE A 11 -10.55 7.97 3.24
N ILE A 12 -11.26 8.86 3.94
CA ILE A 12 -10.83 9.36 5.25
C ILE A 12 -10.68 8.20 6.25
N LEU A 13 -11.63 7.27 6.28
CA LEU A 13 -11.57 6.07 7.13
C LEU A 13 -10.30 5.26 6.87
N ASN A 14 -9.97 4.96 5.60
CA ASN A 14 -8.75 4.23 5.26
C ASN A 14 -7.50 4.93 5.78
N PHE A 15 -7.39 6.26 5.61
CA PHE A 15 -6.24 7.01 6.13
C PHE A 15 -6.20 7.07 7.66
N ILE A 16 -7.35 7.10 8.34
CA ILE A 16 -7.42 6.97 9.81
C ILE A 16 -6.91 5.58 10.23
N LEU A 17 -7.34 4.51 9.56
CA LEU A 17 -6.87 3.16 9.83
C LEU A 17 -5.36 3.06 9.61
N TYR A 18 -4.84 3.51 8.47
CA TYR A 18 -3.40 3.53 8.21
C TYR A 18 -2.65 4.34 9.26
N ALA A 19 -3.14 5.52 9.64
CA ALA A 19 -2.54 6.30 10.73
C ALA A 19 -2.54 5.53 12.06
N ALA A 20 -3.64 4.85 12.40
CA ALA A 20 -3.76 4.05 13.62
C ALA A 20 -2.73 2.92 13.66
N PHE A 21 -2.67 2.07 12.63
CA PHE A 21 -1.69 0.98 12.50
C PHE A 21 -0.26 1.51 12.61
N GLY A 22 0.08 2.55 11.85
CA GLY A 22 1.44 3.07 11.84
C GLY A 22 1.82 3.83 13.11
N SER A 23 0.86 4.42 13.82
CA SER A 23 1.12 5.09 15.10
C SER A 23 1.57 4.13 16.19
N LEU A 24 1.17 2.86 16.13
CA LEU A 24 1.62 1.83 17.08
C LEU A 24 3.11 1.49 16.92
N VAL A 25 3.67 1.73 15.74
CA VAL A 25 5.11 1.57 15.46
C VAL A 25 5.84 2.89 15.71
N THR A 26 5.40 3.94 15.04
CA THR A 26 6.10 5.25 15.02
C THR A 26 5.97 6.02 16.33
N GLY A 27 4.86 5.88 17.07
CA GLY A 27 4.60 6.57 18.34
C GLY A 27 5.48 6.10 19.49
N ARG A 28 6.17 4.96 19.34
CA ARG A 28 7.05 4.37 20.36
C ARG A 28 8.53 4.64 20.11
N LEU A 29 8.86 5.36 19.04
CA LEU A 29 10.23 5.75 18.73
C LEU A 29 10.63 6.92 19.64
N LYS A 30 11.43 6.65 20.68
CA LYS A 30 11.89 7.66 21.64
C LYS A 30 12.80 8.71 20.99
N ASP A 31 13.54 8.33 19.96
CA ASP A 31 14.61 9.15 19.39
C ASP A 31 14.17 9.97 18.16
N ARG A 32 12.85 10.02 17.86
CA ARG A 32 12.35 10.67 16.65
C ARG A 32 11.08 11.48 16.87
N PRO A 33 10.97 12.66 16.24
CA PRO A 33 9.70 13.37 16.22
C PRO A 33 8.70 12.54 15.42
N PHE A 34 7.60 12.17 16.08
CA PHE A 34 6.47 11.53 15.42
C PHE A 34 5.99 12.37 14.23
N SER A 35 5.79 11.71 13.09
CA SER A 35 5.39 12.33 11.82
C SER A 35 4.13 11.65 11.28
N ALA A 36 3.06 12.43 11.09
CA ALA A 36 1.77 11.91 10.61
C ALA A 36 1.90 11.20 9.26
N THR A 37 2.65 11.78 8.31
CA THR A 37 2.88 11.18 6.99
C THR A 37 3.65 9.86 7.08
N VAL A 38 4.66 9.77 7.95
CA VAL A 38 5.42 8.52 8.13
C VAL A 38 4.54 7.47 8.79
N SER A 39 3.69 7.87 9.73
CA SER A 39 2.73 6.97 10.38
C SER A 39 1.75 6.39 9.36
N VAL A 40 1.14 7.22 8.51
CA VAL A 40 0.25 6.75 7.45
C VAL A 40 0.97 5.76 6.52
N ILE A 41 2.15 6.11 6.01
CA ILE A 41 2.91 5.25 5.08
C ILE A 41 3.29 3.93 5.75
N THR A 42 3.85 3.96 6.96
CA THR A 42 4.20 2.76 7.72
C THR A 42 2.97 1.90 8.00
N GLY A 43 1.86 2.53 8.38
CA GLY A 43 0.64 1.82 8.71
C GLY A 43 -0.08 1.22 7.52
N PHE A 44 0.04 1.81 6.33
CA PHE A 44 -0.44 1.20 5.08
C PHE A 44 0.20 -0.18 4.87
N PHE A 45 1.54 -0.28 4.92
CA PHE A 45 2.22 -1.56 4.74
C PHE A 45 1.97 -2.53 5.89
N LEU A 46 1.93 -2.04 7.13
CA LEU A 46 1.60 -2.89 8.28
C LEU A 46 0.16 -3.42 8.22
N TYR A 47 -0.79 -2.61 7.77
CA TYR A 47 -2.19 -3.01 7.58
C TYR A 47 -2.27 -4.19 6.62
N TYR A 48 -1.67 -4.08 5.43
CA TYR A 48 -1.74 -5.14 4.42
C TYR A 48 -0.96 -6.39 4.83
N LEU A 49 0.21 -6.21 5.45
CA LEU A 49 0.98 -7.32 6.02
C LEU A 49 0.14 -8.13 7.02
N LEU A 50 -0.48 -7.45 7.99
CA LEU A 50 -1.29 -8.13 9.00
C LEU A 50 -2.55 -8.75 8.38
N PHE A 51 -3.12 -8.12 7.36
CA PHE A 51 -4.25 -8.67 6.63
C PHE A 51 -3.88 -10.00 5.96
N GLU A 52 -2.75 -10.07 5.25
CA GLU A 52 -2.30 -11.30 4.60
C GLU A 52 -2.07 -12.43 5.60
N LEU A 53 -1.43 -12.14 6.74
CA LEU A 53 -1.19 -13.11 7.80
C LEU A 53 -2.48 -13.71 8.39
N VAL A 54 -3.60 -12.98 8.33
CA VAL A 54 -4.92 -13.46 8.75
C VAL A 54 -5.65 -14.14 7.58
N CYS A 55 -5.59 -13.56 6.39
CA CYS A 55 -6.28 -14.01 5.20
C CYS A 55 -5.79 -15.39 4.72
N VAL A 56 -4.47 -15.59 4.63
CA VAL A 56 -3.89 -16.82 4.07
C VAL A 56 -4.29 -18.07 4.87
N PRO A 57 -4.18 -18.11 6.21
CA PRO A 57 -4.61 -19.29 6.99
C PRO A 57 -6.11 -19.60 6.87
N ILE A 58 -6.96 -18.57 6.75
CA ILE A 58 -8.41 -18.73 6.58
C ILE A 58 -8.72 -19.28 5.18
N MET A 59 -8.06 -18.74 4.16
CA MET A 59 -8.16 -19.20 2.78
C MET A 59 -7.68 -20.65 2.61
N LEU A 60 -6.57 -21.03 3.26
CA LEU A 60 -6.07 -22.42 3.27
C LEU A 60 -7.05 -23.42 3.90
N LYS A 61 -7.92 -22.97 4.80
CA LYS A 61 -8.96 -23.79 5.44
C LYS A 61 -10.31 -23.70 4.73
N TRP A 62 -10.35 -23.12 3.54
CA TRP A 62 -11.56 -22.88 2.73
C TRP A 62 -12.69 -22.25 3.53
N ARG A 63 -12.35 -21.26 4.36
CA ARG A 63 -13.30 -20.56 5.20
C ARG A 63 -13.91 -19.36 4.48
N PRO A 64 -15.15 -18.97 4.84
CA PRO A 64 -15.89 -17.97 4.09
C PRO A 64 -15.37 -16.54 4.27
N LEU A 65 -15.74 -15.65 3.34
CA LEU A 65 -15.43 -14.22 3.40
C LEU A 65 -16.03 -13.57 4.65
N SER A 66 -17.22 -14.01 5.08
CA SER A 66 -17.89 -13.60 6.32
C SER A 66 -16.97 -13.72 7.53
N LEU A 67 -16.39 -14.90 7.73
CA LEU A 67 -15.48 -15.16 8.85
C LEU A 67 -14.24 -14.26 8.78
N LEU A 68 -13.62 -14.13 7.59
CA LEU A 68 -12.47 -13.24 7.42
C LEU A 68 -12.85 -11.78 7.77
N SER A 69 -14.02 -11.35 7.35
CA SER A 69 -14.49 -9.98 7.57
C SER A 69 -14.80 -9.69 9.02
N GLU A 70 -15.41 -10.63 9.75
CA GLU A 70 -15.67 -10.53 11.18
C GLU A 70 -14.37 -10.44 11.98
N ILE A 71 -13.43 -11.35 11.73
CA ILE A 71 -12.11 -11.35 12.38
C ILE A 71 -11.38 -10.05 12.08
N TRP A 72 -11.37 -9.63 10.81
CA TRP A 72 -10.71 -8.38 10.43
C TRP A 72 -11.37 -7.17 11.08
N GLY A 73 -12.71 -7.10 11.13
CA GLY A 73 -13.44 -6.04 11.81
C GLY A 73 -13.08 -5.93 13.29
N VAL A 74 -12.94 -7.06 13.99
CA VAL A 74 -12.45 -7.09 15.38
C VAL A 74 -11.02 -6.57 15.48
N ILE A 75 -10.12 -6.99 14.59
CA ILE A 75 -8.73 -6.51 14.56
C ILE A 75 -8.68 -4.99 14.33
N LEU A 76 -9.45 -4.46 13.38
CA LEU A 76 -9.54 -3.02 13.13
C LEU A 76 -10.01 -2.26 14.38
N ALA A 77 -11.05 -2.74 15.04
CA ALA A 77 -11.56 -2.13 16.27
C ALA A 77 -10.50 -2.14 17.39
N VAL A 78 -9.84 -3.29 17.62
CA VAL A 78 -8.78 -3.43 18.63
C VAL A 78 -7.60 -2.51 18.33
N VAL A 79 -7.14 -2.43 17.08
CA VAL A 79 -6.02 -1.58 16.67
C VAL A 79 -6.36 -0.10 16.84
N VAL A 80 -7.56 0.33 16.45
CA VAL A 80 -8.01 1.72 16.64
C VAL A 80 -8.07 2.08 18.12
N ILE A 81 -8.68 1.22 18.96
CA ILE A 81 -8.75 1.43 20.42
C ILE A 81 -7.34 1.50 21.00
N ALA A 82 -6.46 0.56 20.66
CA ALA A 82 -5.08 0.53 21.12
C ALA A 82 -4.31 1.79 20.68
N ALA A 83 -4.45 2.22 19.44
CA ALA A 83 -3.81 3.43 18.92
C ALA A 83 -4.26 4.67 19.69
N VAL A 84 -5.56 4.83 19.93
CA VAL A 84 -6.11 5.96 20.69
C VAL A 84 -5.64 5.94 22.15
N VAL A 85 -5.73 4.79 22.83
CA VAL A 85 -5.37 4.67 24.25
C VAL A 85 -3.88 4.90 24.47
N LEU A 86 -3.04 4.25 23.67
CA LEU A 86 -1.58 4.28 23.85
C LEU A 86 -0.97 5.60 23.38
N ASN A 87 -1.52 6.20 22.32
CA ASN A 87 -0.98 7.42 21.73
C ASN A 87 -1.78 8.68 22.06
N ARG A 88 -2.74 8.67 23.01
CA ARG A 88 -3.64 9.81 23.32
C ARG A 88 -2.93 11.16 23.44
N LYS A 89 -1.80 11.20 24.16
CA LYS A 89 -1.02 12.43 24.38
C LYS A 89 -0.29 12.87 23.11
N LEU A 90 0.27 11.91 22.37
CA LEU A 90 0.93 12.14 21.08
C LEU A 90 -0.06 12.64 20.04
N LEU A 91 -1.26 12.05 19.98
CA LEU A 91 -2.31 12.39 19.02
C LEU A 91 -2.74 13.85 19.17
N ALA A 92 -3.06 14.29 20.39
CA ALA A 92 -3.50 15.66 20.65
C ALA A 92 -2.44 16.70 20.29
N VAL A 93 -1.18 16.47 20.69
CA VAL A 93 -0.06 17.35 20.36
C VAL A 93 0.12 17.44 18.85
N LYS A 94 0.03 16.30 18.15
CA LYS A 94 0.33 16.22 16.71
C LYS A 94 -0.79 16.72 15.83
N VAL A 95 -2.05 16.59 16.25
CA VAL A 95 -3.17 17.26 15.58
C VAL A 95 -2.97 18.77 15.65
N SER A 96 -2.59 19.30 16.81
CA SER A 96 -2.25 20.72 16.99
C SER A 96 -1.04 21.14 16.14
N GLU A 97 0.05 20.39 16.14
CA GLU A 97 1.22 20.68 15.29
C GLU A 97 0.89 20.63 13.80
N THR A 98 0.09 19.67 13.36
CA THR A 98 -0.35 19.57 11.95
C THR A 98 -1.20 20.79 11.59
N GLY A 99 -2.12 21.21 12.46
CA GLY A 99 -2.89 22.43 12.27
C GLY A 99 -2.01 23.68 12.19
N LYS A 100 -1.04 23.82 13.10
CA LYS A 100 -0.05 24.92 13.06
C LYS A 100 0.78 24.89 11.79
N PHE A 101 1.18 23.70 11.32
CA PHE A 101 1.90 23.53 10.06
C PHE A 101 1.06 24.02 8.86
N LEU A 102 -0.20 23.58 8.78
CA LEU A 102 -1.12 23.99 7.71
C LEU A 102 -1.38 25.50 7.72
N LEU A 103 -1.48 26.12 8.89
CA LEU A 103 -1.67 27.56 9.03
C LEU A 103 -0.40 28.34 8.67
N SER A 104 0.77 27.91 9.16
CA SER A 104 2.06 28.56 8.86
C SER A 104 2.48 28.42 7.39
N HIS A 105 2.13 27.32 6.75
CA HIS A 105 2.46 27.03 5.36
C HIS A 105 1.21 26.99 4.47
N LYS A 106 0.23 27.87 4.75
CA LYS A 106 -1.09 27.88 4.09
C LYS A 106 -1.01 27.86 2.56
N LYS A 107 -0.12 28.67 1.96
CA LYS A 107 0.06 28.69 0.50
C LYS A 107 0.50 27.32 -0.04
N PHE A 108 1.50 26.70 0.58
CA PHE A 108 1.98 25.38 0.21
C PHE A 108 0.89 24.31 0.37
N ALA A 109 0.18 24.33 1.50
CA ALA A 109 -0.87 23.36 1.81
C ALA A 109 -2.04 23.44 0.82
N VAL A 110 -2.54 24.66 0.55
CA VAL A 110 -3.64 24.88 -0.39
C VAL A 110 -3.23 24.49 -1.81
N LEU A 111 -2.05 24.91 -2.28
CA LEU A 111 -1.61 24.58 -3.63
C LEU A 111 -1.38 23.08 -3.82
N SER A 112 -0.80 22.40 -2.83
CA SER A 112 -0.63 20.94 -2.86
C SER A 112 -1.99 20.22 -2.85
N ALA A 113 -2.94 20.71 -2.06
CA ALA A 113 -4.30 20.16 -2.03
C ALA A 113 -5.03 20.34 -3.37
N VAL A 114 -4.89 21.51 -4.01
CA VAL A 114 -5.45 21.77 -5.35
C VAL A 114 -4.82 20.86 -6.40
N LEU A 115 -3.50 20.65 -6.36
CA LEU A 115 -2.80 19.73 -7.27
C LEU A 115 -3.33 18.30 -7.13
N VAL A 116 -3.38 17.78 -5.90
CA VAL A 116 -3.89 16.43 -5.63
C VAL A 116 -5.37 16.31 -6.00
N LEU A 117 -6.18 17.35 -5.74
CA LEU A 117 -7.60 17.34 -6.14
C LEU A 117 -7.76 17.33 -7.66
N ALA A 118 -6.96 18.09 -8.38
CA ALA A 118 -6.96 18.06 -9.84
C ALA A 118 -6.58 16.67 -10.36
N GLU A 119 -5.55 16.04 -9.77
CA GLU A 119 -5.17 14.67 -10.08
C GLU A 119 -6.31 13.67 -9.85
N LEU A 120 -6.95 13.74 -8.69
CA LEU A 120 -8.10 12.90 -8.35
C LEU A 120 -9.24 13.06 -9.34
N ILE A 121 -9.62 14.29 -9.68
CA ILE A 121 -10.72 14.56 -10.62
C ILE A 121 -10.39 13.97 -11.99
N VAL A 122 -9.18 14.21 -12.51
CA VAL A 122 -8.80 13.73 -13.84
C VAL A 122 -8.75 12.20 -13.88
N ILE A 123 -8.11 11.56 -12.89
CA ILE A 123 -7.87 10.12 -12.91
C ILE A 123 -9.16 9.32 -12.68
N ILE A 124 -10.01 9.73 -11.73
CA ILE A 124 -11.28 9.03 -11.43
C ILE A 124 -12.25 9.14 -12.61
N HIS A 125 -12.23 10.23 -13.37
CA HIS A 125 -13.07 10.41 -14.56
C HIS A 125 -12.39 9.97 -15.86
N ALA A 126 -11.14 9.50 -15.79
CA ALA A 126 -10.47 8.96 -16.97
C ALA A 126 -11.15 7.66 -17.40
N TYR A 127 -11.10 7.35 -18.69
CA TYR A 127 -11.55 6.05 -19.18
C TYR A 127 -10.56 4.97 -18.73
N GLN A 128 -11.04 4.01 -17.94
CA GLN A 128 -10.22 2.99 -17.31
C GLN A 128 -10.71 1.58 -17.67
N PHE A 129 -10.49 1.17 -18.91
CA PHE A 129 -10.77 -0.19 -19.36
C PHE A 129 -9.48 -0.99 -19.44
N THR A 130 -9.29 -1.92 -18.51
CA THR A 130 -8.17 -2.88 -18.53
C THR A 130 -8.65 -4.29 -18.27
N LEU A 131 -7.94 -5.28 -18.83
CA LEU A 131 -8.23 -6.70 -18.55
C LEU A 131 -8.07 -7.02 -17.06
N ASP A 132 -7.09 -6.40 -16.40
CA ASP A 132 -6.89 -6.57 -14.95
C ASP A 132 -8.04 -5.95 -14.13
N ALA A 133 -8.82 -5.00 -14.68
CA ALA A 133 -10.04 -4.49 -14.04
C ALA A 133 -11.02 -5.61 -13.71
N ALA A 134 -11.23 -6.50 -14.68
CA ALA A 134 -12.08 -7.67 -14.54
C ALA A 134 -11.54 -8.63 -13.48
N PHE A 135 -10.22 -8.69 -13.27
CA PHE A 135 -9.65 -9.46 -12.18
C PHE A 135 -9.94 -8.83 -10.81
N TYR A 136 -9.50 -7.58 -10.57
CA TYR A 136 -9.56 -6.95 -9.25
C TYR A 136 -11.01 -6.73 -8.79
N VAL A 137 -11.87 -6.17 -9.65
CA VAL A 137 -13.26 -5.87 -9.30
C VAL A 137 -14.10 -7.13 -9.20
N SER A 138 -13.95 -8.08 -10.13
CA SER A 138 -14.73 -9.31 -10.08
C SER A 138 -14.26 -10.26 -8.98
N THR A 139 -12.97 -10.29 -8.60
CA THR A 139 -12.55 -11.07 -7.41
C THR A 139 -13.29 -10.59 -6.17
N ALA A 140 -13.33 -9.27 -5.92
CA ALA A 140 -14.07 -8.73 -4.79
C ALA A 140 -15.58 -9.00 -4.89
N THR A 141 -16.15 -8.85 -6.09
CA THR A 141 -17.59 -9.07 -6.34
C THR A 141 -17.99 -10.53 -6.14
N THR A 142 -17.27 -11.46 -6.75
CA THR A 142 -17.53 -12.89 -6.64
C THR A 142 -17.34 -13.38 -5.21
N SER A 143 -16.30 -12.91 -4.49
CA SER A 143 -16.13 -13.25 -3.08
C SER A 143 -17.28 -12.75 -2.20
N LEU A 144 -17.84 -11.57 -2.48
CA LEU A 144 -19.02 -11.06 -1.77
C LEU A 144 -20.28 -11.86 -2.08
N GLN A 145 -20.50 -12.20 -3.36
CA GLN A 145 -21.69 -12.90 -3.81
C GLN A 145 -21.73 -14.36 -3.35
N THR A 146 -20.57 -15.03 -3.34
CA THR A 146 -20.46 -16.46 -3.02
C THR A 146 -20.07 -16.71 -1.56
N ASP A 147 -19.68 -15.68 -0.82
CA ASP A 147 -19.08 -15.78 0.51
C ASP A 147 -17.80 -16.64 0.56
N MET A 148 -17.05 -16.75 -0.56
CA MET A 148 -15.87 -17.61 -0.71
C MET A 148 -14.60 -16.83 -1.07
N LEU A 149 -13.45 -17.29 -0.58
CA LEU A 149 -12.14 -16.63 -0.78
C LEU A 149 -11.36 -17.29 -1.92
N ASN A 150 -11.18 -16.60 -3.06
CA ASN A 150 -10.33 -17.04 -4.19
C ASN A 150 -10.62 -18.46 -4.75
N ILE A 151 -11.84 -18.98 -4.56
CA ILE A 151 -12.26 -20.31 -5.07
C ILE A 151 -12.82 -20.21 -6.49
N TYR A 152 -13.51 -19.13 -6.81
CA TYR A 152 -14.12 -18.92 -8.12
C TYR A 152 -13.21 -18.11 -9.02
N ASP A 153 -13.14 -18.49 -10.29
CA ASP A 153 -12.44 -17.73 -11.31
C ASP A 153 -13.15 -16.39 -11.54
N PRO A 154 -12.45 -15.24 -11.44
CA PRO A 154 -13.07 -13.93 -11.51
C PRO A 154 -13.52 -13.54 -12.94
N TYR A 155 -13.08 -14.24 -13.98
CA TYR A 155 -13.45 -13.94 -15.36
C TYR A 155 -14.66 -14.74 -15.82
N THR A 156 -14.77 -15.99 -15.38
CA THR A 156 -15.78 -16.96 -15.82
C THR A 156 -16.84 -17.23 -14.75
N GLY A 157 -16.55 -16.95 -13.48
CA GLY A 157 -17.41 -17.32 -12.35
C GLY A 157 -17.43 -18.81 -12.05
N MET A 158 -16.57 -19.60 -12.69
CA MET A 158 -16.50 -21.05 -12.51
C MET A 158 -15.68 -21.41 -11.27
N TRP A 159 -16.00 -22.54 -10.64
CA TRP A 159 -15.20 -23.10 -9.56
C TRP A 159 -13.82 -23.50 -10.10
N GLN A 160 -12.73 -23.01 -9.49
CA GLN A 160 -11.37 -23.43 -9.81
C GLN A 160 -11.07 -24.74 -9.10
N ASP A 161 -10.39 -25.70 -9.74
CA ASP A 161 -10.01 -26.99 -9.14
C ASP A 161 -8.85 -26.86 -8.13
N HIS A 162 -8.04 -25.83 -8.28
CA HIS A 162 -6.92 -25.50 -7.40
C HIS A 162 -6.73 -24.00 -7.31
N PHE A 163 -6.01 -23.53 -6.28
CA PHE A 163 -5.67 -22.13 -6.17
C PHE A 163 -4.57 -21.76 -7.16
N GLU A 164 -4.82 -20.73 -7.98
CA GLU A 164 -3.80 -20.14 -8.82
C GLU A 164 -2.73 -19.41 -7.97
N MET A 165 -1.56 -20.04 -7.86
CA MET A 165 -0.47 -19.56 -6.99
C MET A 165 -0.01 -18.15 -7.31
N ARG A 166 -0.18 -17.72 -8.57
CA ARG A 166 0.08 -16.34 -9.02
C ARG A 166 -0.73 -15.30 -8.25
N TYR A 167 -1.95 -15.66 -7.83
CA TYR A 167 -2.90 -14.76 -7.18
C TYR A 167 -3.12 -15.09 -5.70
N PHE A 168 -2.72 -16.28 -5.26
CA PHE A 168 -2.92 -16.78 -3.91
C PHE A 168 -2.43 -15.81 -2.81
N PHE A 169 -1.20 -15.30 -2.94
CA PHE A 169 -0.65 -14.34 -1.97
C PHE A 169 -0.97 -12.87 -2.28
N ALA A 170 -1.47 -12.58 -3.48
CA ALA A 170 -1.91 -11.23 -3.85
C ALA A 170 -3.32 -10.96 -3.29
N THR A 171 -3.44 -10.93 -1.96
CA THR A 171 -4.73 -10.85 -1.24
C THR A 171 -5.35 -9.45 -1.20
N TYR A 172 -4.78 -8.47 -1.91
CA TYR A 172 -5.32 -7.11 -2.02
C TYR A 172 -6.79 -7.05 -2.47
N PRO A 173 -7.26 -7.75 -3.54
CA PRO A 173 -8.67 -7.77 -3.90
C PRO A 173 -9.58 -8.42 -2.83
N LEU A 174 -9.04 -9.33 -2.01
CA LEU A 174 -9.78 -9.92 -0.89
C LEU A 174 -9.93 -8.92 0.26
N ASN A 175 -8.96 -8.02 0.46
CA ASN A 175 -9.12 -6.90 1.38
C ASN A 175 -10.24 -5.97 0.92
N ASP A 176 -10.28 -5.66 -0.38
CA ASP A 176 -11.37 -4.88 -0.96
C ASP A 176 -12.73 -5.54 -0.72
N ALA A 177 -12.83 -6.87 -0.90
CA ALA A 177 -14.04 -7.64 -0.59
C ALA A 177 -14.46 -7.52 0.87
N VAL A 178 -13.52 -7.69 1.80
CA VAL A 178 -13.76 -7.56 3.25
C VAL A 178 -14.26 -6.16 3.59
N MET A 179 -13.61 -5.13 3.07
CA MET A 179 -13.98 -3.74 3.35
C MET A 179 -15.34 -3.40 2.75
N CYS A 180 -15.65 -3.88 1.55
CA CYS A 180 -16.99 -3.77 0.95
C CYS A 180 -18.04 -4.46 1.83
N ARG A 181 -17.75 -5.64 2.39
CA ARG A 181 -18.66 -6.34 3.31
C ARG A 181 -18.91 -5.55 4.59
N LEU A 182 -17.85 -5.02 5.20
CA LEU A 182 -17.93 -4.26 6.45
C LEU A 182 -18.66 -2.92 6.29
N THR A 183 -18.54 -2.29 5.13
CA THR A 183 -19.09 -0.95 4.87
C THR A 183 -20.40 -0.97 4.08
N GLY A 184 -20.74 -2.09 3.46
CA GLY A 184 -21.93 -2.27 2.63
C GLY A 184 -21.85 -1.59 1.26
N VAL A 185 -20.67 -1.13 0.82
CA VAL A 185 -20.53 -0.47 -0.49
C VAL A 185 -20.24 -1.45 -1.62
N HIS A 186 -20.63 -1.06 -2.83
CA HIS A 186 -20.37 -1.85 -4.02
C HIS A 186 -18.87 -1.89 -4.36
N PRO A 187 -18.31 -3.06 -4.78
CA PRO A 187 -16.89 -3.20 -5.13
C PRO A 187 -16.38 -2.20 -6.16
N LEU A 188 -17.22 -1.83 -7.13
CA LEU A 188 -16.86 -0.82 -8.12
C LEU A 188 -16.59 0.55 -7.49
N LEU A 189 -17.45 1.00 -6.56
CA LEU A 189 -17.24 2.27 -5.84
C LEU A 189 -15.99 2.21 -4.96
N TRP A 190 -15.77 1.07 -4.30
CA TRP A 190 -14.59 0.87 -3.46
C TRP A 190 -13.30 0.92 -4.28
N THR A 191 -13.18 0.06 -5.28
CA THR A 191 -11.96 -0.07 -6.10
C THR A 191 -11.70 1.17 -6.95
N LYS A 192 -12.67 1.59 -7.78
CA LYS A 192 -12.52 2.66 -8.78
C LYS A 192 -12.66 4.08 -8.24
N THR A 193 -12.84 4.26 -6.93
CA THR A 193 -12.93 5.59 -6.34
C THR A 193 -12.19 5.68 -5.03
N VAL A 194 -12.52 4.84 -4.05
CA VAL A 194 -11.89 4.89 -2.72
C VAL A 194 -10.42 4.49 -2.81
N MET A 195 -10.11 3.36 -3.46
CA MET A 195 -8.74 2.86 -3.55
C MET A 195 -7.88 3.66 -4.53
N GLU A 196 -8.44 4.12 -5.66
CA GLU A 196 -7.73 5.02 -6.56
C GLU A 196 -7.30 6.31 -5.87
N ALA A 197 -8.25 6.95 -5.17
CA ALA A 197 -7.95 8.15 -4.41
C ALA A 197 -6.91 7.88 -3.33
N GLY A 198 -7.02 6.73 -2.65
CA GLY A 198 -6.02 6.24 -1.71
C GLY A 198 -4.62 6.18 -2.31
N THR A 199 -4.47 5.54 -3.46
CA THR A 199 -3.19 5.40 -4.18
C THR A 199 -2.63 6.77 -4.58
N ILE A 200 -3.45 7.66 -5.17
CA ILE A 200 -3.01 9.00 -5.60
C ILE A 200 -2.52 9.83 -4.40
N ILE A 201 -3.27 9.83 -3.30
CA ILE A 201 -2.88 10.55 -2.09
C ILE A 201 -1.60 9.95 -1.50
N LEU A 202 -1.47 8.62 -1.43
CA LEU A 202 -0.26 7.95 -0.93
C LEU A 202 0.98 8.26 -1.78
N SER A 203 0.85 8.20 -3.11
CA SER A 203 1.92 8.56 -4.05
C SER A 203 2.39 10.00 -3.82
N ASN A 204 1.46 10.95 -3.73
CA ASN A 204 1.78 12.35 -3.47
C ASN A 204 2.40 12.58 -2.08
N LEU A 205 1.97 11.85 -1.06
CA LEU A 205 2.60 11.89 0.26
C LEU A 205 4.06 11.44 0.19
N ILE A 206 4.38 10.41 -0.60
CA ILE A 206 5.74 9.94 -0.77
C ILE A 206 6.57 10.94 -1.60
N TYR A 207 6.02 11.47 -2.70
CA TYR A 207 6.69 12.53 -3.47
C TYR A 207 6.97 13.76 -2.61
N TYR A 208 6.01 14.17 -1.77
CA TYR A 208 6.21 15.24 -0.80
C TYR A 208 7.39 14.94 0.12
N ARG A 209 7.50 13.72 0.64
CA ARG A 209 8.60 13.33 1.52
C ARG A 209 9.94 13.26 0.79
N ILE A 210 9.97 12.85 -0.47
CA ILE A 210 11.17 12.87 -1.32
C ILE A 210 11.60 14.31 -1.56
N GLY A 211 10.71 15.17 -2.08
CA GLY A 211 11.01 16.58 -2.36
C GLY A 211 11.46 17.31 -1.10
N LYS A 212 10.74 17.13 0.01
CA LYS A 212 11.09 17.72 1.31
C LYS A 212 12.50 17.34 1.77
N HIS A 213 12.92 16.09 1.53
CA HIS A 213 14.25 15.61 1.86
C HIS A 213 15.32 16.17 0.89
N LEU A 214 15.09 16.06 -0.43
CA LEU A 214 16.02 16.55 -1.47
C LEU A 214 16.27 18.06 -1.37
N PHE A 215 15.25 18.84 -1.02
CA PHE A 215 15.31 20.30 -0.95
C PHE A 215 15.44 20.84 0.48
N ARG A 216 15.85 20.01 1.45
CA ARG A 216 16.17 20.43 2.82
C ARG A 216 15.08 21.30 3.47
N GLU A 217 13.84 20.82 3.44
CA GLU A 217 12.66 21.52 4.00
C GLU A 217 12.24 22.82 3.28
N ASP A 218 12.79 23.14 2.10
CA ASP A 218 12.32 24.26 1.27
C ASP A 218 10.97 23.92 0.62
N TYR A 219 9.88 24.46 1.18
CA TYR A 219 8.52 24.21 0.73
C TYR A 219 8.21 24.74 -0.68
N ARG A 220 8.91 25.78 -1.16
CA ARG A 220 8.71 26.27 -2.53
C ARG A 220 9.28 25.29 -3.53
N LYS A 221 10.51 24.86 -3.32
CA LYS A 221 11.16 23.84 -4.19
C LYS A 221 10.46 22.50 -4.09
N THR A 222 10.03 22.11 -2.89
CA THR A 222 9.23 20.89 -2.68
C THR A 222 7.92 20.94 -3.48
N PHE A 223 7.23 22.08 -3.50
CA PHE A 223 6.01 22.23 -4.30
C PHE A 223 6.30 22.16 -5.81
N LEU A 224 7.35 22.83 -6.29
CA LEU A 224 7.74 22.74 -7.70
C LEU A 224 8.08 21.30 -8.11
N PHE A 225 8.72 20.55 -7.21
CA PHE A 225 8.95 19.12 -7.41
C PHE A 225 7.66 18.31 -7.49
N LEU A 226 6.67 18.57 -6.63
CA LEU A 226 5.35 17.93 -6.72
C LEU A 226 4.67 18.22 -8.06
N VAL A 227 4.68 19.48 -8.51
CA VAL A 227 4.14 19.86 -9.82
C VAL A 227 4.87 19.15 -10.96
N PHE A 228 6.20 19.04 -10.87
CA PHE A 228 7.00 18.29 -11.84
C PHE A 228 6.63 16.80 -11.85
N CYS A 229 6.48 16.16 -10.69
CA CYS A 229 6.02 14.78 -10.60
C CYS A 229 4.63 14.58 -11.22
N GLY A 230 3.67 15.46 -10.89
CA GLY A 230 2.33 15.44 -11.48
C GLY A 230 2.36 15.58 -13.00
N PHE A 231 3.16 16.53 -13.51
CA PHE A 231 3.39 16.70 -14.95
C PHE A 231 3.95 15.42 -15.59
N MET A 232 4.99 14.82 -15.00
CA MET A 232 5.56 13.57 -15.51
C MET A 232 4.57 12.40 -15.45
N ASN A 233 3.63 12.38 -14.50
CA ASN A 233 2.61 11.34 -14.42
C ASN A 233 1.54 11.46 -15.51
N PHE A 234 1.17 12.68 -15.93
CA PHE A 234 0.16 12.88 -16.98
C PHE A 234 0.71 12.83 -18.39
N PHE A 235 1.93 13.34 -18.63
CA PHE A 235 2.43 13.55 -19.99
C PHE A 235 3.31 12.41 -20.51
N PHE A 236 3.60 11.40 -19.68
CA PHE A 236 4.43 10.26 -20.08
C PHE A 236 3.56 9.07 -20.56
N THR A 237 3.08 9.19 -21.80
CA THR A 237 2.00 8.39 -22.40
C THR A 237 2.46 7.10 -23.09
N THR A 238 3.19 6.23 -22.39
CA THR A 238 3.43 4.85 -22.86
C THR A 238 2.74 3.87 -21.94
N ILE A 239 2.14 2.82 -22.50
CA ILE A 239 1.33 1.85 -21.73
C ILE A 239 2.14 1.03 -20.71
N TYR A 240 3.46 1.10 -20.75
CA TYR A 240 4.36 0.32 -19.90
C TYR A 240 5.02 1.13 -18.76
N THR A 241 4.61 2.38 -18.52
CA THR A 241 5.21 3.22 -17.45
C THR A 241 4.38 3.27 -16.19
N ALA A 242 5.05 3.46 -15.05
CA ALA A 242 4.39 3.70 -13.77
C ALA A 242 3.37 4.85 -13.85
N SER A 243 3.67 5.90 -14.61
CA SER A 243 2.79 7.04 -14.92
C SER A 243 1.46 6.62 -15.56
N ALA A 244 1.49 5.74 -16.58
CA ALA A 244 0.29 5.25 -17.23
C ALA A 244 -0.54 4.37 -16.28
N PHE A 245 0.13 3.55 -15.45
CA PHE A 245 -0.55 2.77 -14.42
C PHE A 245 -1.22 3.67 -13.36
N LEU A 246 -0.59 4.78 -12.97
CA LEU A 246 -1.15 5.73 -12.01
C LEU A 246 -2.38 6.45 -12.57
N THR A 247 -2.44 6.69 -13.88
CA THR A 247 -3.50 7.51 -14.50
C THR A 247 -4.66 6.69 -15.06
N THR A 248 -4.46 5.41 -15.37
CA THR A 248 -5.49 4.56 -16.02
C THR A 248 -5.82 3.27 -15.27
N ARG A 249 -5.02 2.90 -14.26
CA ARG A 249 -5.04 1.59 -13.58
C ARG A 249 -4.80 1.68 -12.07
N THR A 250 -5.15 2.82 -11.48
CA THR A 250 -4.65 3.29 -10.17
C THR A 250 -5.01 2.39 -8.99
N TYR A 251 -6.11 1.65 -9.13
CA TYR A 251 -6.65 0.70 -8.15
C TYR A 251 -5.95 -0.65 -8.18
N GLU A 252 -5.16 -0.95 -9.22
CA GLU A 252 -4.45 -2.22 -9.33
C GLU A 252 -3.19 -2.21 -8.46
N GLY A 253 -2.88 -3.35 -7.83
CA GLY A 253 -1.69 -3.46 -6.98
C GLY A 253 -0.36 -3.20 -7.71
N LYS A 254 -0.31 -3.41 -9.04
CA LYS A 254 0.85 -3.04 -9.87
C LYS A 254 1.06 -1.53 -9.94
N ALA A 255 -0.02 -0.74 -9.98
CA ALA A 255 0.07 0.71 -9.95
C ALA A 255 0.63 1.21 -8.61
N ILE A 256 0.18 0.61 -7.50
CA ILE A 256 0.69 0.90 -6.16
C ILE A 256 2.17 0.52 -6.05
N LEU A 257 2.56 -0.63 -6.60
CA LEU A 257 3.97 -1.05 -6.65
C LEU A 257 4.86 0.00 -7.33
N GLY A 258 4.48 0.45 -8.53
CA GLY A 258 5.26 1.43 -9.29
C GLY A 258 5.28 2.84 -8.68
N ASN A 259 4.15 3.29 -8.12
CA ASN A 259 3.95 4.70 -7.73
C ASN A 259 4.01 4.97 -6.23
N VAL A 260 3.98 3.94 -5.40
CA VAL A 260 4.07 4.03 -3.93
C VAL A 260 5.28 3.26 -3.44
N VAL A 261 5.38 1.97 -3.75
CA VAL A 261 6.43 1.10 -3.21
C VAL A 261 7.83 1.49 -3.73
N MET A 262 8.01 1.64 -5.05
CA MET A 262 9.32 1.99 -5.61
C MET A 262 9.83 3.36 -5.13
N PRO A 263 9.02 4.45 -5.17
CA PRO A 263 9.45 5.75 -4.64
C PRO A 263 9.71 5.72 -3.14
N LEU A 264 8.96 4.91 -2.37
CA LEU A 264 9.23 4.76 -0.94
C LEU A 264 10.57 4.08 -0.68
N ILE A 265 10.88 2.99 -1.38
CA ILE A 265 12.19 2.33 -1.26
C ILE A 265 13.30 3.35 -1.56
N PHE A 266 13.16 4.11 -2.66
CA PHE A 266 14.11 5.18 -2.99
C PHE A 266 14.27 6.20 -1.84
N LEU A 267 13.16 6.71 -1.29
CA LEU A 267 13.17 7.62 -0.13
C LEU A 267 13.88 7.03 1.09
N LEU A 268 13.64 5.75 1.40
CA LEU A 268 14.25 5.07 2.55
C LEU A 268 15.76 4.93 2.36
N TYR A 269 16.22 4.62 1.15
CA TYR A 269 17.65 4.56 0.84
C TYR A 269 18.33 5.92 0.84
N LEU A 270 17.67 6.99 0.37
CA LEU A 270 18.19 8.35 0.50
C LEU A 270 18.52 8.68 1.97
N LYS A 271 17.65 8.30 2.89
CA LYS A 271 17.89 8.49 4.33
C LYS A 271 18.95 7.54 4.91
N LEU A 272 19.06 6.31 4.41
CA LEU A 272 20.13 5.39 4.83
C LEU A 272 21.52 5.85 4.37
N ILE A 273 21.61 6.68 3.33
CA ILE A 273 22.87 7.35 2.96
C ILE A 273 23.32 8.30 4.08
N GLU A 274 22.40 8.88 4.86
CA GLU A 274 22.75 9.67 6.05
C GLU A 274 23.15 8.74 7.20
N ASP A 275 22.26 7.81 7.59
CA ASP A 275 22.49 6.84 8.67
C ASP A 275 22.10 5.40 8.27
N ASP A 276 23.09 4.57 7.97
CA ASP A 276 22.91 3.16 7.57
C ASP A 276 22.59 2.23 8.75
N ARG A 277 22.69 2.72 9.99
CA ARG A 277 22.43 1.93 11.21
C ARG A 277 21.02 2.09 11.73
N ASP A 278 20.25 3.02 11.16
CA ASP A 278 18.90 3.32 11.55
C ASP A 278 17.96 2.11 11.43
N LYS A 279 17.66 1.51 12.58
CA LYS A 279 16.79 0.33 12.69
C LYS A 279 15.38 0.60 12.18
N MET A 280 14.88 1.83 12.28
CA MET A 280 13.53 2.16 11.83
C MET A 280 13.45 2.15 10.30
N LEU A 281 14.46 2.67 9.61
CA LEU A 281 14.48 2.62 8.14
C LEU A 281 14.57 1.18 7.64
N TRP A 282 15.41 0.35 8.25
CA TRP A 282 15.46 -1.08 7.93
C TRP A 282 14.13 -1.80 8.22
N LEU A 283 13.49 -1.51 9.35
CA LEU A 283 12.16 -2.04 9.66
C LEU A 283 11.13 -1.59 8.61
N MET A 284 11.15 -0.33 8.18
CA MET A 284 10.28 0.17 7.12
C MET A 284 10.55 -0.51 5.78
N ILE A 285 11.80 -0.80 5.42
CA ILE A 285 12.12 -1.57 4.21
C ILE A 285 11.56 -2.98 4.31
N PHE A 286 11.76 -3.65 5.45
CA PHE A 286 11.19 -4.99 5.70
C PHE A 286 9.66 -4.99 5.59
N MET A 287 8.97 -4.06 6.27
CA MET A 287 7.51 -3.91 6.19
C MET A 287 7.04 -3.57 4.77
N THR A 288 7.78 -2.73 4.06
CA THR A 288 7.47 -2.37 2.66
C THR A 288 7.61 -3.58 1.75
N ALA A 289 8.69 -4.35 1.88
CA ALA A 289 8.93 -5.54 1.08
C ALA A 289 7.85 -6.59 1.30
N THR A 290 7.63 -6.97 2.56
CA THR A 290 6.63 -7.96 2.95
C THR A 290 5.20 -7.49 2.64
N GLY A 291 4.80 -6.29 3.07
CA GLY A 291 3.46 -5.77 2.81
C GLY A 291 3.16 -5.50 1.34
N SER A 292 4.18 -5.30 0.50
CA SER A 292 3.97 -5.13 -0.95
C SER A 292 3.63 -6.44 -1.69
N ALA A 293 4.00 -7.61 -1.14
CA ALA A 293 3.67 -8.92 -1.71
C ALA A 293 2.15 -9.11 -1.81
N VAL A 294 1.42 -8.58 -0.82
CA VAL A 294 -0.04 -8.55 -0.72
C VAL A 294 -0.69 -7.83 -1.90
N LEU A 295 -0.06 -6.75 -2.36
CA LEU A 295 -0.58 -5.88 -3.42
C LEU A 295 -0.53 -6.57 -4.78
N SER A 296 0.61 -7.20 -5.07
CA SER A 296 0.85 -7.84 -6.36
C SER A 296 2.00 -8.83 -6.25
N ASN A 297 1.85 -10.00 -6.86
CA ASN A 297 2.94 -10.98 -6.95
C ASN A 297 4.18 -10.43 -7.69
N SER A 298 4.01 -9.41 -8.55
CA SER A 298 5.16 -8.73 -9.18
C SER A 298 6.08 -8.04 -8.17
N ALA A 299 5.58 -7.70 -6.98
CA ALA A 299 6.38 -7.12 -5.91
C ALA A 299 7.46 -8.09 -5.42
N ASN A 300 7.17 -9.40 -5.44
CA ASN A 300 8.09 -10.44 -4.99
C ASN A 300 9.36 -10.53 -5.82
N MET A 301 9.37 -9.97 -7.04
CA MET A 301 10.57 -9.82 -7.85
C MET A 301 11.11 -8.40 -7.83
N LEU A 302 10.25 -7.41 -8.08
CA LEU A 302 10.69 -6.02 -8.27
C LEU A 302 11.23 -5.39 -6.98
N VAL A 303 10.67 -5.71 -5.81
CA VAL A 303 11.16 -5.14 -4.55
C VAL A 303 12.55 -5.70 -4.18
N PRO A 304 12.80 -7.02 -4.21
CA PRO A 304 14.16 -7.53 -4.05
C PRO A 304 15.17 -6.91 -5.02
N THR A 305 14.80 -6.74 -6.30
CA THR A 305 15.66 -6.08 -7.28
C THR A 305 15.95 -4.63 -6.89
N ALA A 306 14.92 -3.84 -6.54
CA ALA A 306 15.11 -2.44 -6.14
C ALA A 306 15.99 -2.32 -4.88
N VAL A 307 15.72 -3.13 -3.86
CA VAL A 307 16.52 -3.20 -2.63
C VAL A 307 17.96 -3.56 -2.95
N ALA A 308 18.21 -4.53 -3.84
CA ALA A 308 19.56 -4.91 -4.25
C ALA A 308 20.29 -3.76 -4.98
N VAL A 309 19.61 -3.12 -5.94
CA VAL A 309 20.15 -1.98 -6.73
C VAL A 309 20.58 -0.84 -5.82
N PHE A 310 19.83 -0.53 -4.75
CA PHE A 310 20.22 0.53 -3.82
C PHE A 310 21.19 0.07 -2.73
N SER A 311 21.13 -1.19 -2.30
CA SER A 311 22.00 -1.71 -1.24
C SER A 311 23.45 -1.88 -1.67
N LEU A 312 23.67 -2.26 -2.94
CA LEU A 312 25.03 -2.46 -3.47
C LEU A 312 25.86 -1.16 -3.41
N PRO A 313 25.41 -0.01 -3.98
CA PRO A 313 26.09 1.27 -3.80
C PRO A 313 26.18 1.70 -2.34
N LEU A 314 25.11 1.50 -1.55
CA LEU A 314 25.11 1.90 -0.14
C LEU A 314 26.20 1.16 0.66
N ALA A 315 26.38 -0.14 0.42
CA ALA A 315 27.42 -0.95 1.07
C ALA A 315 28.83 -0.48 0.71
N VAL A 316 29.03 -0.05 -0.55
CA VAL A 316 30.30 0.53 -1.03
C VAL A 316 30.57 1.89 -0.39
N ILE A 317 29.60 2.81 -0.44
CA ILE A 317 29.69 4.16 0.14
C ILE A 317 29.97 4.09 1.64
N LYS A 318 29.25 3.22 2.36
CA LYS A 318 29.39 3.06 3.82
C LYS A 318 30.55 2.14 4.21
N ARG A 319 31.20 1.46 3.25
CA ARG A 319 32.25 0.45 3.44
C ARG A 319 31.85 -0.63 4.46
N ARG A 320 30.61 -1.11 4.37
CA ARG A 320 30.03 -2.04 5.35
C ARG A 320 29.22 -3.13 4.66
N PHE A 321 29.74 -4.36 4.72
CA PHE A 321 29.04 -5.54 4.20
C PHE A 321 27.75 -5.86 4.96
N SER A 322 27.64 -5.45 6.23
CA SER A 322 26.43 -5.67 7.04
C SER A 322 25.18 -5.01 6.45
N VAL A 323 25.32 -3.99 5.59
CA VAL A 323 24.23 -3.40 4.81
C VAL A 323 23.58 -4.45 3.91
N LEU A 324 24.37 -5.29 3.24
CA LEU A 324 23.86 -6.33 2.34
C LEU A 324 23.13 -7.43 3.11
N ILE A 325 23.63 -7.79 4.30
CA ILE A 325 22.96 -8.77 5.17
C ILE A 325 21.59 -8.25 5.61
N LYS A 326 21.52 -6.99 6.08
CA LYS A 326 20.24 -6.37 6.47
C LYS A 326 19.27 -6.29 5.29
N ALA A 327 19.76 -5.89 4.11
CA ALA A 327 18.97 -5.83 2.89
C ALA A 327 18.41 -7.21 2.52
N PHE A 328 19.24 -8.25 2.58
CA PHE A 328 18.82 -9.63 2.32
C PHE A 328 17.72 -10.07 3.29
N ILE A 329 17.89 -9.82 4.60
CA ILE A 329 16.85 -10.11 5.61
C ILE A 329 15.54 -9.38 5.29
N CYS A 330 15.62 -8.13 4.82
CA CYS A 330 14.43 -7.34 4.47
C CYS A 330 13.59 -7.97 3.35
N VAL A 331 14.25 -8.61 2.38
CA VAL A 331 13.59 -9.16 1.18
C VAL A 331 13.41 -10.66 1.20
N LEU A 332 13.94 -11.34 2.24
CA LEU A 332 13.83 -12.78 2.40
C LEU A 332 12.39 -13.30 2.25
N PRO A 333 11.35 -12.65 2.82
CA PRO A 333 9.98 -13.12 2.63
C PRO A 333 9.53 -13.09 1.17
N CYS A 334 9.85 -12.04 0.41
CA CYS A 334 9.57 -11.98 -1.03
C CYS A 334 10.24 -13.13 -1.79
N LEU A 335 11.51 -13.41 -1.49
CA LEU A 335 12.26 -14.49 -2.13
C LEU A 335 11.64 -15.87 -1.82
N LEU A 336 11.19 -16.09 -0.59
CA LEU A 336 10.48 -17.31 -0.21
C LEU A 336 9.18 -17.48 -1.01
N LEU A 337 8.40 -16.41 -1.20
CA LEU A 337 7.20 -16.45 -2.02
C LEU A 337 7.49 -16.75 -3.49
N VAL A 338 8.58 -16.20 -4.06
CA VAL A 338 9.04 -16.57 -5.41
C VAL A 338 9.40 -18.05 -5.49
N LEU A 339 10.14 -18.57 -4.51
CA LEU A 339 10.51 -19.98 -4.48
C LEU A 339 9.28 -20.89 -4.37
N MET A 340 8.28 -20.52 -3.56
CA MET A 340 7.00 -21.23 -3.49
C MET A 340 6.28 -21.21 -4.84
N TYR A 341 6.23 -20.06 -5.51
CA TYR A 341 5.64 -19.95 -6.85
C TYR A 341 6.37 -20.83 -7.89
N VAL A 342 7.70 -20.85 -7.87
CA VAL A 342 8.49 -21.69 -8.78
C VAL A 342 8.26 -23.18 -8.49
N ALA A 343 8.24 -23.58 -7.23
CA ALA A 343 7.97 -24.96 -6.84
C ALA A 343 6.56 -25.41 -7.25
N TYR A 344 5.56 -24.53 -7.14
CA TYR A 344 4.21 -24.75 -7.65
C TYR A 344 4.18 -24.95 -9.17
N VAL A 345 4.80 -24.05 -9.95
CA VAL A 345 4.85 -24.15 -11.42
C VAL A 345 5.60 -25.41 -11.88
N ARG A 346 6.57 -25.87 -11.09
CA ARG A 346 7.29 -27.14 -11.33
C ARG A 346 6.49 -28.39 -10.94
N GLY A 347 5.27 -28.24 -10.42
CA GLY A 347 4.41 -29.34 -10.01
C GLY A 347 4.84 -30.03 -8.71
N MET A 348 5.68 -29.39 -7.89
CA MET A 348 6.13 -29.98 -6.61
C MET A 348 5.02 -30.03 -5.56
N PHE A 349 4.07 -29.09 -5.63
CA PHE A 349 2.86 -29.10 -4.80
C PHE A 349 1.72 -28.36 -5.52
N VAL A 350 0.48 -28.70 -5.20
CA VAL A 350 -0.74 -28.03 -5.66
C VAL A 350 -1.70 -27.93 -4.49
N ILE A 351 -2.30 -26.75 -4.30
CA ILE A 351 -3.30 -26.53 -3.26
C ILE A 351 -4.68 -26.60 -3.92
N TYR A 352 -5.32 -27.76 -3.79
CA TYR A 352 -6.66 -27.99 -4.32
C TYR A 352 -7.71 -27.22 -3.52
N THR A 353 -8.82 -26.88 -4.17
CA THR A 353 -9.96 -26.16 -3.58
C THR A 353 -11.13 -27.10 -3.25
N TYR A 354 -11.10 -28.35 -3.75
CA TYR A 354 -12.12 -29.34 -3.43
C TYR A 354 -11.97 -29.84 -1.99
N PRO A 355 -13.08 -29.94 -1.24
CA PRO A 355 -13.11 -30.72 -0.01
C PRO A 355 -12.65 -32.14 -0.30
N ARG A 356 -11.48 -32.53 0.22
CA ARG A 356 -11.03 -33.93 0.21
C ARG A 356 -11.65 -34.69 1.37
#